data_AF-A0A109FIK4-F1
#
_entry.id   AF-A0A109FIK4-F1
#
_cell.length_a   1.000
_cell.length_b   1.000
_cell.length_c   1.000
_cell.angle_alpha   90.00
_cell.angle_beta   90.00
_cell.angle_gamma   90.00
#
_symmetry.space_group_name_H-M   'P 1'
#
loop_
_entity.id
_entity.type
_entity.pdbx_description
1 polymer ?
#
loop_
_entity_poly.entity_id
_entity_poly.type
_entity_poly.pdbx_seq_one_letter_code
_entity_poly.pdbx_strand_id
1 'polypeptide(L)'
;MDQNDLEALLASLRQAQDAPTAPAPAPAPAPQAASPAAAPPPVPSQSDLESLLSTLRALPGAQNPQSPAPESVPPPQPSRGRDLTKHSFQESLPILNALALDPAFLDKIEAIWDEQKNWELRMKDERNRLVLELKRSAISPVVQSEKLREWDRALQTRWVKLQHEQQEQLKSLGVPTFHRTTEPTLLKRQERLIEVLVGFLEDRDD
;
A
#
# COMPACT_ATOMS: atom_id res chain seq x y z
N MET A 1 33.21 12.48 14.55
CA MET A 1 32.60 12.73 13.23
C MET A 1 32.78 14.21 13.04
N ASP A 2 33.92 14.50 12.46
CA ASP A 2 34.54 15.81 12.47
C ASP A 2 34.14 16.52 11.18
N GLN A 3 34.11 17.85 11.21
CA GLN A 3 33.61 18.67 10.11
C GLN A 3 34.38 18.42 8.80
N ASN A 4 35.66 18.03 8.92
CA ASN A 4 36.52 17.62 7.81
C ASN A 4 36.07 16.34 7.09
N ASP A 5 35.49 15.37 7.79
CA ASP A 5 35.02 14.12 7.16
C ASP A 5 33.81 14.39 6.25
N LEU A 6 32.99 15.37 6.63
CA LEU A 6 31.79 15.76 5.89
C LEU A 6 32.16 16.53 4.61
N GLU A 7 33.19 17.38 4.67
CA GLU A 7 33.73 18.06 3.49
C GLU A 7 34.42 17.10 2.53
N ALA A 8 35.15 16.10 3.03
CA ALA A 8 35.77 15.07 2.19
C ALA A 8 34.73 14.25 1.41
N LEU A 9 33.60 13.91 2.05
CA LEU A 9 32.48 13.22 1.42
C LEU A 9 31.78 14.08 0.36
N LEU A 10 31.57 15.37 0.63
CA LEU A 10 30.98 16.29 -0.34
C LEU A 10 31.89 16.52 -1.55
N ALA A 11 33.20 16.65 -1.32
CA ALA A 11 34.18 16.78 -2.41
C ALA A 11 34.21 15.53 -3.30
N SER A 12 34.18 14.34 -2.70
CA SER A 12 34.15 13.06 -3.43
C SER A 12 32.88 12.90 -4.27
N LEU A 13 31.72 13.32 -3.74
CA LEU A 13 30.45 13.24 -4.48
C LEU A 13 30.41 14.20 -5.67
N ARG A 14 31.02 15.38 -5.52
CA ARG A 14 31.14 16.38 -6.59
C ARG A 14 32.06 15.90 -7.70
N GLN A 15 33.16 15.24 -7.35
CA GLN A 15 34.10 14.67 -8.31
C GLN A 15 33.52 13.47 -9.08
N ALA A 16 32.60 12.71 -8.48
CA ALA A 16 31.90 11.63 -9.17
C ALA A 16 30.83 12.12 -10.16
N GLN A 17 30.32 13.34 -9.99
CA GLN A 17 29.33 13.95 -10.89
C GLN A 17 29.94 14.69 -12.08
N ASP A 18 31.24 15.01 -12.02
CA ASP A 18 31.96 15.80 -13.04
C ASP A 18 32.78 14.92 -14.01
N ALA A 19 32.34 13.67 -14.25
CA ALA A 19 32.91 12.85 -15.31
C ALA A 19 32.21 13.17 -16.65
N PRO A 20 32.88 13.79 -17.63
CA PRO A 20 32.28 14.09 -18.92
C PRO A 20 32.12 12.82 -19.75
N THR A 21 30.86 12.48 -20.08
CA THR A 21 30.51 11.48 -21.09
C THR A 21 31.14 11.87 -22.42
N ALA A 22 32.01 11.00 -22.93
CA ALA A 22 32.68 11.17 -24.22
C ALA A 22 31.67 11.26 -25.39
N PRO A 23 31.88 12.14 -26.38
CA PRO A 23 31.04 12.22 -27.57
C PRO A 23 31.40 11.09 -28.55
N ALA A 24 30.39 10.35 -28.99
CA ALA A 24 30.51 9.37 -30.07
C ALA A 24 30.76 10.08 -31.43
N PRO A 25 31.71 9.61 -32.27
CA PRO A 25 31.91 10.14 -33.62
C PRO A 25 30.98 9.45 -34.64
N ALA A 26 30.47 10.23 -35.59
CA ALA A 26 29.86 9.80 -36.86
C ALA A 26 30.47 10.67 -38.00
N PRO A 27 30.26 10.44 -39.32
CA PRO A 27 29.71 9.30 -40.10
C PRO A 27 30.55 8.92 -41.38
N ALA A 28 30.17 7.85 -42.10
CA ALA A 28 30.12 7.67 -43.59
C ALA A 28 30.27 6.19 -44.02
N PRO A 29 29.91 5.77 -45.27
CA PRO A 29 28.68 5.94 -46.05
C PRO A 29 28.04 4.57 -46.46
N ALA A 30 26.82 4.62 -47.01
CA ALA A 30 25.98 3.47 -47.42
C ALA A 30 26.57 2.60 -48.58
N PRO A 31 26.04 1.38 -48.80
CA PRO A 31 25.03 1.25 -49.87
C PRO A 31 23.80 0.39 -49.51
N GLN A 32 22.77 0.62 -50.32
CA GLN A 32 21.36 0.24 -50.21
C GLN A 32 21.07 -1.27 -50.32
N ALA A 33 20.02 -1.72 -49.62
CA ALA A 33 19.08 -2.72 -50.13
C ALA A 33 17.71 -2.64 -49.40
N ALA A 34 16.66 -2.32 -50.17
CA ALA A 34 15.24 -2.67 -50.03
C ALA A 34 14.44 -2.42 -48.71
N SER A 35 13.43 -1.56 -48.82
CA SER A 35 12.22 -1.42 -47.96
C SER A 35 11.34 -2.71 -47.96
N PRO A 36 10.22 -2.84 -47.18
CA PRO A 36 9.51 -1.84 -46.34
C PRO A 36 8.98 -2.33 -44.96
N ALA A 37 8.55 -1.36 -44.14
CA ALA A 37 7.44 -1.40 -43.17
C ALA A 37 7.28 -2.62 -42.21
N ALA A 38 7.50 -2.39 -40.91
CA ALA A 38 6.91 -3.21 -39.84
C ALA A 38 6.28 -2.29 -38.78
N ALA A 39 4.98 -2.49 -38.59
CA ALA A 39 4.03 -1.70 -37.83
C ALA A 39 4.26 -1.75 -36.30
N PRO A 40 3.73 -0.77 -35.54
CA PRO A 40 3.60 -0.85 -34.09
C PRO A 40 2.69 -2.02 -33.66
N PRO A 41 2.83 -2.56 -32.43
CA PRO A 41 2.03 -3.67 -31.93
C PRO A 41 0.52 -3.31 -31.92
N PRO A 42 -0.37 -4.27 -32.23
CA PRO A 42 -1.81 -4.00 -32.32
C PRO A 42 -2.38 -3.67 -30.94
N VAL A 43 -2.90 -2.44 -30.82
CA VAL A 43 -3.87 -2.09 -29.77
C VAL A 43 -5.16 -2.88 -30.03
N PRO A 44 -5.76 -3.53 -29.01
CA PRO A 44 -7.04 -4.21 -29.17
C PRO A 44 -8.11 -3.20 -29.61
N SER A 45 -8.86 -3.57 -30.65
CA SER A 45 -9.87 -2.68 -31.25
C SER A 45 -11.12 -2.70 -30.39
N GLN A 46 -11.91 -1.62 -30.37
CA GLN A 46 -13.15 -1.56 -29.58
C GLN A 46 -14.14 -2.69 -29.92
N SER A 47 -14.08 -3.20 -31.15
CA SER A 47 -14.85 -4.35 -31.64
C SER A 47 -14.53 -5.66 -30.89
N ASP A 48 -13.29 -5.81 -30.42
CA ASP A 48 -12.87 -6.98 -29.64
C ASP A 48 -13.49 -6.93 -28.22
N LEU A 49 -13.63 -5.72 -27.66
CA LEU A 49 -14.30 -5.51 -26.38
C LEU A 49 -15.82 -5.73 -26.48
N GLU A 50 -16.45 -5.32 -27.57
CA GLU A 50 -17.88 -5.56 -27.81
C GLU A 50 -18.21 -7.05 -28.02
N SER A 51 -17.30 -7.81 -28.63
CA SER A 51 -17.45 -9.26 -28.79
C SER A 51 -17.36 -9.99 -27.45
N LEU A 52 -16.51 -9.53 -26.52
CA LEU A 52 -16.41 -10.08 -25.16
C LEU A 52 -17.66 -9.73 -24.32
N LEU A 53 -18.18 -8.51 -24.43
CA LEU A 53 -19.41 -8.09 -23.76
C LEU A 53 -20.65 -8.83 -24.28
N SER A 54 -20.73 -9.07 -25.60
CA SER A 54 -21.80 -9.86 -26.20
C SER A 54 -21.74 -11.33 -25.78
N THR A 55 -20.53 -11.89 -25.62
CA THR A 55 -20.34 -13.28 -25.15
C THR A 55 -20.75 -13.45 -23.68
N LEU A 56 -20.45 -12.47 -22.82
CA LEU A 56 -20.88 -12.50 -21.41
C LEU A 56 -22.39 -12.31 -21.25
N ARG A 57 -23.03 -11.55 -22.16
CA ARG A 57 -24.47 -11.35 -22.16
C ARG A 57 -25.26 -12.55 -22.70
N ALA A 58 -24.59 -13.43 -23.45
CA ALA A 58 -25.18 -14.60 -24.08
C ALA A 58 -25.16 -15.89 -23.24
N LEU A 59 -24.86 -15.84 -21.93
CA LEU A 59 -25.14 -16.99 -21.05
C LEU A 59 -26.66 -17.08 -20.80
N PRO A 60 -27.37 -18.11 -21.31
CA PRO A 60 -28.76 -18.35 -20.96
C PRO A 60 -28.77 -19.22 -19.70
N GLY A 61 -28.97 -18.59 -18.55
CA GLY A 61 -29.39 -19.29 -17.33
C GLY A 61 -30.83 -19.80 -17.51
N ALA A 62 -30.95 -21.04 -18.01
CA ALA A 62 -32.08 -21.96 -17.95
C ALA A 62 -33.45 -21.39 -17.52
N GLN A 63 -34.31 -21.12 -18.50
CA GLN A 63 -35.76 -21.18 -18.32
C GLN A 63 -36.29 -22.42 -19.06
N ASN A 64 -36.92 -23.35 -18.35
CA ASN A 64 -37.98 -24.21 -18.90
C ASN A 64 -38.97 -24.61 -17.77
N PRO A 65 -40.27 -24.82 -18.07
CA PRO A 65 -41.37 -24.63 -17.13
C PRO A 65 -41.92 -25.92 -16.46
N GLN A 66 -42.56 -25.72 -15.30
CA GLN A 66 -43.64 -26.47 -14.64
C GLN A 66 -43.67 -28.02 -14.60
N SER A 67 -43.57 -28.58 -13.39
CA SER A 67 -44.65 -29.36 -12.78
C SER A 67 -44.55 -29.41 -11.24
N PRO A 68 -45.68 -29.56 -10.51
CA PRO A 68 -45.78 -29.30 -9.08
C PRO A 68 -45.72 -30.59 -8.24
N ALA A 69 -44.95 -30.58 -7.15
CA ALA A 69 -45.19 -31.38 -5.94
C ALA A 69 -44.38 -30.79 -4.77
N PRO A 70 -44.94 -30.77 -3.54
CA PRO A 70 -44.43 -30.02 -2.40
C PRO A 70 -43.31 -30.78 -1.66
N GLU A 71 -42.69 -30.09 -0.69
CA GLU A 71 -41.63 -30.56 0.23
C GLU A 71 -40.21 -30.44 -0.35
N SER A 72 -39.25 -29.68 0.19
CA SER A 72 -39.08 -29.06 1.49
C SER A 72 -38.32 -27.74 1.29
N VAL A 73 -38.74 -26.68 1.98
CA VAL A 73 -38.04 -25.39 2.00
C VAL A 73 -36.66 -25.60 2.64
N PRO A 74 -35.53 -25.42 1.93
CA PRO A 74 -34.24 -25.28 2.59
C PRO A 74 -34.25 -23.93 3.33
N PRO A 75 -33.66 -23.83 4.53
CA PRO A 75 -33.61 -22.58 5.27
C PRO A 75 -32.96 -21.48 4.41
N PRO A 76 -33.41 -20.21 4.55
CA PRO A 76 -32.84 -19.10 3.80
C PRO A 76 -31.34 -19.05 4.08
N GLN A 77 -30.52 -19.21 3.03
CA GLN A 77 -29.10 -18.93 3.15
C GLN A 77 -28.96 -17.48 3.65
N PRO A 78 -28.15 -17.22 4.69
CA PRO A 78 -27.84 -15.86 5.06
C PRO A 78 -27.26 -15.21 3.82
N SER A 79 -27.84 -14.07 3.43
CA SER A 79 -27.31 -13.18 2.41
C SER A 79 -25.80 -13.14 2.57
N ARG A 80 -25.06 -13.70 1.60
CA ARG A 80 -23.60 -13.65 1.55
C ARG A 80 -23.22 -12.17 1.58
N GLY A 81 -22.98 -11.62 2.77
CA GLY A 81 -22.26 -10.37 2.92
C GLY A 81 -20.98 -10.58 2.14
N ARG A 82 -20.81 -9.83 1.06
CA ARG A 82 -19.61 -9.92 0.22
C ARG A 82 -18.41 -9.78 1.14
N ASP A 83 -17.48 -10.72 1.03
CA ASP A 83 -16.26 -10.72 1.80
C ASP A 83 -15.43 -9.50 1.41
N LEU A 84 -15.48 -8.46 2.24
CA LEU A 84 -14.85 -7.17 1.99
C LEU A 84 -13.32 -7.27 1.87
N THR A 85 -12.74 -8.36 2.37
CA THR A 85 -11.28 -8.59 2.39
C THR A 85 -10.70 -8.86 0.99
N LYS A 86 -11.53 -9.30 0.04
CA LYS A 86 -11.10 -9.71 -1.31
C LYS A 86 -11.27 -8.64 -2.37
N HIS A 87 -11.76 -7.46 -2.00
CA HIS A 87 -11.92 -6.38 -2.97
C HIS A 87 -10.58 -5.92 -3.55
N SER A 88 -10.60 -5.59 -4.84
CA SER A 88 -9.54 -4.83 -5.48
C SER A 88 -9.57 -3.38 -4.99
N PHE A 89 -8.49 -2.64 -5.24
CA PHE A 89 -8.43 -1.22 -4.91
C PHE A 89 -9.57 -0.43 -5.56
N GLN A 90 -9.84 -0.67 -6.85
CA GLN A 90 -10.88 0.01 -7.62
C GLN A 90 -12.29 -0.26 -7.07
N GLU A 91 -12.58 -1.49 -6.65
CA GLU A 91 -13.86 -1.85 -6.03
C GLU A 91 -14.02 -1.25 -4.62
N SER A 92 -12.91 -0.95 -3.94
CA SER A 92 -12.90 -0.43 -2.57
C SER A 92 -13.20 1.06 -2.49
N LEU A 93 -12.79 1.84 -3.50
CA LEU A 93 -13.00 3.29 -3.54
C LEU A 93 -14.46 3.75 -3.40
N PRO A 94 -15.44 3.21 -4.15
CA PRO A 94 -16.84 3.64 -3.99
C PRO A 94 -17.40 3.31 -2.61
N ILE A 95 -16.96 2.21 -1.99
CA ILE A 95 -17.33 1.83 -0.62
C ILE A 95 -16.70 2.82 0.37
N LEU A 96 -15.42 3.15 0.17
CA LEU A 96 -14.70 4.09 1.02
C LEU A 96 -15.30 5.49 0.98
N ASN A 97 -15.67 5.95 -0.22
CA ASN A 97 -16.35 7.24 -0.41
C ASN A 97 -17.71 7.25 0.32
N ALA A 98 -18.49 6.16 0.23
CA ALA A 98 -19.73 6.06 0.97
C ALA A 98 -19.53 6.08 2.50
N LEU A 99 -18.45 5.45 3.00
CA LEU A 99 -18.09 5.51 4.42
C LEU A 99 -17.60 6.89 4.85
N ALA A 100 -16.86 7.60 4.00
CA ALA A 100 -16.35 8.95 4.29
C ALA A 100 -17.46 9.99 4.44
N LEU A 101 -18.66 9.73 3.92
CA LEU A 101 -19.84 10.58 4.16
C LEU A 101 -20.39 10.48 5.59
N ASP A 102 -19.99 9.47 6.37
CA ASP A 102 -20.36 9.33 7.78
C ASP A 102 -19.32 10.02 8.69
N PRO A 103 -19.68 11.11 9.39
CA PRO A 103 -18.77 11.78 10.30
C PRO A 103 -18.28 10.87 11.44
N ALA A 104 -19.14 9.98 11.94
CA ALA A 104 -18.79 9.07 13.03
C ALA A 104 -17.80 7.98 12.59
N PHE A 105 -17.71 7.70 11.29
CA PHE A 105 -16.67 6.87 10.72
C PHE A 105 -15.34 7.63 10.73
N LEU A 106 -15.32 8.87 10.21
CA LEU A 106 -14.11 9.69 10.14
C LEU A 106 -13.53 9.97 11.54
N ASP A 107 -14.36 10.26 12.54
CA ASP A 107 -13.92 10.45 13.93
C ASP A 107 -13.17 9.22 14.48
N LYS A 108 -13.58 8.01 14.08
CA LYS A 108 -12.89 6.77 14.48
C LYS A 108 -11.58 6.59 13.73
N ILE A 109 -11.52 6.94 12.45
CA ILE A 109 -10.27 6.89 11.68
C ILE A 109 -9.26 7.90 12.25
N GLU A 110 -9.71 9.10 12.58
CA GLU A 110 -8.92 10.13 13.26
C GLU A 110 -8.39 9.62 14.60
N ALA A 111 -9.24 9.00 15.43
CA ALA A 111 -8.81 8.42 16.71
C ALA A 111 -7.73 7.34 16.53
N ILE A 112 -7.83 6.48 15.50
CA ILE A 112 -6.82 5.47 15.18
C ILE A 112 -5.49 6.14 14.78
N TRP A 113 -5.57 7.22 14.00
CA TRP A 113 -4.40 7.97 13.55
C TRP A 113 -3.71 8.70 14.71
N ASP A 114 -4.47 9.34 15.58
CA ASP A 114 -3.96 9.99 16.78
C ASP A 114 -3.36 8.99 17.76
N GLU A 115 -3.97 7.81 17.92
CA GLU A 115 -3.38 6.72 18.69
C GLU A 115 -2.01 6.32 18.13
N GLN A 116 -1.90 6.18 16.81
CA GLN A 116 -0.63 5.87 16.15
C GLN A 116 0.42 6.95 16.41
N LYS A 117 0.08 8.22 16.16
CA LYS A 117 0.99 9.36 16.37
C LYS A 117 1.47 9.46 17.81
N ASN A 118 0.54 9.33 18.75
CA ASN A 118 0.87 9.36 20.17
C ASN A 118 1.78 8.21 20.56
N TRP A 119 1.55 7.02 20.00
CA TRP A 119 2.42 5.87 20.21
C TRP A 119 3.83 6.12 19.65
N GLU A 120 3.94 6.61 18.42
CA GLU A 120 5.22 6.92 17.77
C GLU A 120 6.01 7.96 18.57
N LEU A 121 5.34 9.02 19.03
CA LEU A 121 5.95 10.05 19.87
C LEU A 121 6.49 9.47 21.18
N ARG A 122 5.68 8.66 21.89
CA ARG A 122 6.12 7.99 23.13
C ARG A 122 7.33 7.08 22.88
N MET A 123 7.33 6.32 21.80
CA MET A 123 8.45 5.41 21.48
C MET A 123 9.71 6.19 21.13
N LYS A 124 9.58 7.32 20.42
CA LYS A 124 10.71 8.24 20.16
C LYS A 124 11.28 8.80 21.45
N ASP A 125 10.43 9.21 22.38
CA ASP A 125 10.85 9.74 23.68
C ASP A 125 11.53 8.66 24.56
N GLU A 126 10.97 7.45 24.60
CA GLU A 126 11.59 6.29 25.25
C GLU A 126 12.98 6.00 24.69
N ARG A 127 13.13 5.98 23.36
CA ARG A 127 14.43 5.76 22.70
C ARG A 127 15.43 6.84 23.07
N ASN A 128 15.02 8.10 23.01
CA ASN A 128 15.87 9.24 23.35
C ASN A 128 16.36 9.17 24.80
N ARG A 129 15.45 8.83 25.73
CA ARG A 129 15.79 8.61 27.13
C ARG A 129 16.80 7.49 27.31
N LEU A 130 16.59 6.35 26.65
CA LEU A 130 17.52 5.21 26.70
C LEU A 130 18.90 5.60 26.17
N VAL A 131 18.97 6.32 25.05
CA VAL A 131 20.23 6.80 24.46
C VAL A 131 20.97 7.71 25.45
N LEU A 132 20.28 8.64 26.10
CA LEU A 132 20.89 9.52 27.10
C LEU A 132 21.39 8.75 28.33
N GLU A 133 20.62 7.78 28.81
CA GLU A 133 20.99 6.93 29.94
C GLU A 133 22.23 6.08 29.63
N LEU A 134 22.28 5.48 28.45
CA LEU A 134 23.43 4.69 27.98
C LEU A 134 24.70 5.55 27.87
N LYS A 135 24.57 6.77 27.31
CA LYS A 135 25.67 7.74 27.25
C LYS A 135 26.16 8.13 28.65
N ARG A 136 25.25 8.36 29.60
CA ARG A 136 25.60 8.73 30.98
C ARG A 136 26.27 7.59 31.75
N SER A 137 25.91 6.35 31.44
CA SER A 137 26.37 5.17 32.17
C SER A 137 27.82 4.76 31.86
N ALA A 138 28.53 5.49 30.98
CA ALA A 138 29.93 5.26 30.60
C ALA A 138 30.27 3.81 30.20
N ILE A 139 29.27 3.05 29.73
CA ILE A 139 29.42 1.66 29.28
C ILE A 139 30.08 1.68 27.90
N SER A 140 30.85 0.64 27.57
CA SER A 140 31.47 0.47 26.25
C SER A 140 30.48 0.71 25.10
N PRO A 141 30.89 1.41 24.01
CA PRO A 141 30.04 1.66 22.85
C PRO A 141 29.41 0.40 22.25
N VAL A 142 30.11 -0.75 22.33
CA VAL A 142 29.61 -2.05 21.83
C VAL A 142 28.37 -2.48 22.60
N VAL A 143 28.43 -2.41 23.94
CA VAL A 143 27.31 -2.79 24.82
C VAL A 143 26.16 -1.80 24.70
N GLN A 144 26.45 -0.50 24.53
CA GLN A 144 25.41 0.50 24.26
C GLN A 144 24.66 0.18 22.96
N SER A 145 25.40 -0.16 21.89
CA SER A 145 24.83 -0.52 20.60
C SER A 145 23.98 -1.78 20.69
N GLU A 146 24.42 -2.77 21.44
CA GLU A 146 23.68 -4.01 21.65
C GLU A 146 22.34 -3.76 22.36
N LYS A 147 22.36 -3.02 23.48
CA LYS A 147 21.14 -2.64 24.20
C LYS A 147 20.16 -1.83 23.33
N LEU A 148 20.66 -0.93 22.50
CA LEU A 148 19.82 -0.16 21.59
C LEU A 148 19.19 -1.06 20.52
N ARG A 149 19.93 -2.03 19.99
CA ARG A 149 19.40 -3.01 19.03
C ARG A 149 18.36 -3.94 19.65
N GLU A 150 18.54 -4.36 20.91
CA GLU A 150 17.54 -5.13 21.64
C GLU A 150 16.25 -4.35 21.81
N TRP A 151 16.36 -3.08 22.21
CA TRP A 151 15.21 -2.18 22.31
C TRP A 151 14.53 -1.96 20.95
N ASP A 152 15.29 -1.73 19.88
CA ASP A 152 14.76 -1.55 18.52
C ASP A 152 14.01 -2.83 18.02
N ARG A 153 14.50 -4.04 18.34
CA ARG A 153 13.78 -5.30 18.05
C ARG A 153 12.49 -5.44 18.84
N ALA A 154 12.52 -5.08 20.13
CA ALA A 154 11.33 -5.09 20.97
C ALA A 154 10.30 -4.04 20.49
N LEU A 155 10.76 -2.86 20.08
CA LEU A 155 9.94 -1.84 19.44
C LEU A 155 9.27 -2.38 18.18
N GLN A 156 10.03 -3.02 17.29
CA GLN A 156 9.48 -3.60 16.06
C GLN A 156 8.38 -4.63 16.34
N THR A 157 8.55 -5.44 17.39
CA THR A 157 7.52 -6.41 17.80
C THR A 157 6.25 -5.70 18.29
N ARG A 158 6.40 -4.64 19.11
CA ARG A 158 5.27 -3.82 19.58
C ARG A 158 4.57 -3.10 18.42
N TRP A 159 5.34 -2.59 17.46
CA TRP A 159 4.83 -1.92 16.26
C TRP A 159 3.97 -2.86 15.41
N VAL A 160 4.47 -4.07 15.11
CA VAL A 160 3.70 -5.07 14.35
C VAL A 160 2.41 -5.43 15.08
N LYS A 161 2.42 -5.49 16.42
CA LYS A 161 1.21 -5.71 17.20
C LYS A 161 0.20 -4.57 17.03
N LEU A 162 0.64 -3.31 17.17
CA LEU A 162 -0.21 -2.14 16.95
C LEU A 162 -0.82 -2.14 15.54
N GLN A 163 0.00 -2.39 14.51
CA GLN A 163 -0.48 -2.48 13.13
C GLN A 163 -1.57 -3.54 12.95
N HIS A 164 -1.42 -4.73 13.58
CA HIS A 164 -2.45 -5.76 13.53
C HIS A 164 -3.74 -5.34 14.25
N GLU A 165 -3.64 -4.65 15.39
CA GLU A 165 -4.80 -4.12 16.12
C GLU A 165 -5.54 -3.09 15.27
N GLN A 166 -4.82 -2.16 14.64
CA GLN A 166 -5.37 -1.18 13.71
C GLN A 166 -6.02 -1.83 12.48
N GLN A 167 -5.40 -2.86 11.89
CA GLN A 167 -5.99 -3.60 10.77
C GLN A 167 -7.32 -4.26 11.14
N GLU A 168 -7.44 -4.84 12.34
CA GLU A 168 -8.70 -5.42 12.81
C GLU A 168 -9.73 -4.34 13.17
N GLN A 169 -9.31 -3.19 13.70
CA GLN A 169 -10.20 -2.05 13.92
C GLN A 169 -10.76 -1.53 12.59
N LEU A 170 -9.92 -1.28 11.58
CA LEU A 170 -10.34 -0.84 10.24
C LEU A 170 -11.28 -1.85 9.57
N LYS A 171 -11.00 -3.15 9.74
CA LYS A 171 -11.91 -4.22 9.29
C LYS A 171 -13.25 -4.17 10.01
N SER A 172 -13.27 -3.93 11.32
CA SER A 172 -14.51 -3.80 12.10
C SER A 172 -15.34 -2.57 11.72
N LEU A 173 -14.68 -1.52 11.21
CA LEU A 173 -15.31 -0.33 10.63
C LEU A 173 -15.84 -0.59 9.20
N GLY A 174 -15.65 -1.80 8.66
CA GLY A 174 -16.11 -2.15 7.31
C GLY A 174 -15.20 -1.61 6.20
N VAL A 175 -13.98 -1.17 6.51
CA VAL A 175 -13.04 -0.71 5.48
C VAL A 175 -12.60 -1.89 4.61
N PRO A 176 -12.80 -1.83 3.28
CA PRO A 176 -12.46 -2.94 2.39
C PRO A 176 -10.98 -3.30 2.42
N THR A 177 -10.67 -4.56 2.13
CA THR A 177 -9.30 -5.12 2.05
C THR A 177 -8.54 -5.23 3.38
N PHE A 178 -9.00 -4.58 4.45
CA PHE A 178 -8.36 -4.66 5.76
C PHE A 178 -8.65 -6.00 6.43
N HIS A 179 -7.56 -6.67 6.77
CA HIS A 179 -7.50 -7.87 7.59
C HIS A 179 -6.04 -8.06 7.99
N ARG A 180 -5.81 -8.82 9.06
CA ARG A 180 -4.46 -9.18 9.46
C ARG A 180 -3.74 -9.92 8.33
N THR A 181 -2.68 -9.32 7.81
CA THR A 181 -1.88 -9.88 6.71
C THR A 181 -0.42 -9.45 6.82
N THR A 182 0.49 -10.32 6.36
CA THR A 182 1.92 -10.04 6.20
C THR A 182 2.33 -10.05 4.73
N GLU A 183 1.35 -10.16 3.82
CA GLU A 183 1.59 -10.33 2.40
C GLU A 183 1.83 -8.96 1.73
N PRO A 184 2.95 -8.76 1.03
CA PRO A 184 3.40 -7.44 0.62
C PRO A 184 2.50 -6.78 -0.41
N THR A 185 1.80 -7.54 -1.27
CA THR A 185 0.92 -6.94 -2.27
C THR A 185 -0.39 -6.43 -1.65
N LEU A 186 -0.95 -7.15 -0.68
CA LEU A 186 -2.09 -6.70 0.12
C LEU A 186 -1.73 -5.52 1.01
N LEU A 187 -0.55 -5.52 1.65
CA LEU A 187 -0.11 -4.36 2.45
C LEU A 187 -0.01 -3.08 1.62
N LYS A 188 0.58 -3.15 0.42
CA LYS A 188 0.60 -2.01 -0.51
C LYS A 188 -0.79 -1.53 -0.92
N ARG A 189 -1.77 -2.44 -1.00
CA ARG A 189 -3.15 -2.09 -1.30
C ARG A 189 -3.81 -1.39 -0.12
N GLN A 190 -3.62 -1.91 1.09
CA GLN A 190 -4.09 -1.30 2.33
C GLN A 190 -3.47 0.09 2.50
N GLU A 191 -2.16 0.24 2.28
CA GLU A 191 -1.44 1.52 2.31
C GLU A 191 -2.09 2.57 1.40
N ARG A 192 -2.38 2.22 0.14
CA ARG A 192 -3.10 3.13 -0.78
C ARG A 192 -4.49 3.52 -0.30
N LEU A 193 -5.20 2.63 0.39
CA LEU A 193 -6.51 2.98 0.96
C LEU A 193 -6.36 3.88 2.20
N ILE A 194 -5.30 3.71 2.98
CA ILE A 194 -4.95 4.64 4.06
C ILE A 194 -4.66 6.02 3.49
N GLU A 195 -3.88 6.13 2.42
CA GLU A 195 -3.60 7.42 1.76
C GLU A 195 -4.90 8.15 1.36
N VAL A 196 -5.88 7.43 0.82
CA VAL A 196 -7.19 8.01 0.48
C VAL A 196 -7.97 8.41 1.74
N LEU A 197 -7.95 7.59 2.79
CA LEU A 197 -8.59 7.91 4.06
C LEU A 197 -8.00 9.14 4.73
N VAL A 198 -6.66 9.28 4.68
CA VAL A 198 -5.96 10.47 5.18
C VAL A 198 -6.36 11.70 4.38
N GLY A 199 -6.47 11.60 3.05
CA GLY A 199 -6.97 12.69 2.22
C GLY A 199 -8.38 13.15 2.63
N PHE A 200 -9.29 12.22 2.98
CA PHE A 200 -10.61 12.59 3.48
C PHE A 200 -10.60 13.26 4.86
N LEU A 201 -9.61 12.95 5.71
CA LEU A 201 -9.43 13.64 6.99
C LEU A 201 -8.91 15.06 6.77
N GLU A 202 -7.90 15.21 5.90
CA GLU A 202 -7.31 16.51 5.56
C GLU A 202 -8.36 17.44 4.92
N ASP A 203 -9.16 16.95 3.97
CA ASP A 203 -10.25 17.70 3.33
C ASP A 203 -11.35 18.14 4.33
N ARG A 204 -11.43 17.53 5.52
CA ARG A 204 -12.40 17.90 6.56
C ARG A 204 -11.90 19.04 7.43
N ASP A 205 -10.59 19.19 7.56
CA ASP A 205 -9.94 20.18 8.42
C ASP A 205 -9.77 21.56 7.73
N ASP A 206 -9.91 21.62 6.39
CA ASP A 206 -9.91 22.83 5.54
C ASP A 206 -11.31 23.49 5.38
#